data_AF-A0A2W6AYG6-F1
#
_entry.id   AF-A0A2W6AYG6-F1
#
_cell.length_a   1.000
_cell.length_b   1.000
_cell.length_c   1.000
_cell.angle_alpha   90.00
_cell.angle_beta   90.00
_cell.angle_gamma   90.00
#
_symmetry.space_group_name_H-M   'P 1'
#
loop_
_entity.id
_entity.type
_entity.pdbx_description
1 polymer ?
#
loop_
_entity_poly.entity_id
_entity_poly.type
_entity_poly.pdbx_seq_one_letter_code
_entity_poly.pdbx_strand_id
1 'polypeptide(L)'
;MTNQNAADIFVVSFVVMIASVAFIVFGIYVALPCAIVFGIYKLFQYLTRPKPPTTQELYEHAQVTYFPSDADFTKNLMEKLLEDDTWDECPTDAILDNIINISRQLYRSENLALTPILAPREGTLEEARYRDQLINQSTRATNPLAIIDLIQSTLIASINVFIKALPPAAFTEDEPKYTIPLKDTLLNLPKLVQEITYPFFQQSLYDAGLFKGLRQRLIANGDAVNEKKVVMPQDYKGDDIIGTYLGGTPLEQLFSAQIPIVIPQEAYFEGQWIVAPLGAGKTQFIQSQIVDLLDKHVSIIVMDSQEQLIANIMRLSAIKERS
;
A
#
# COMPACT_ATOMS: atom_id res chain seq x y z
N MET A 1 -16.13 -5.43 -89.66
CA MET A 1 -15.74 -5.33 -88.24
C MET A 1 -16.91 -5.52 -87.27
N THR A 2 -18.11 -5.96 -87.69
CA THR A 2 -19.30 -6.08 -86.84
C THR A 2 -19.58 -7.48 -86.26
N ASN A 3 -19.04 -8.55 -86.85
CA ASN A 3 -19.28 -9.93 -86.37
C ASN A 3 -18.40 -10.37 -85.18
N GLN A 4 -17.27 -9.71 -84.94
CA GLN A 4 -16.35 -10.08 -83.85
C GLN A 4 -16.90 -9.64 -82.48
N ASN A 5 -17.52 -8.45 -82.42
CA ASN A 5 -18.15 -7.94 -81.20
C ASN A 5 -19.34 -8.79 -80.72
N ALA A 6 -20.08 -9.44 -81.63
CA ALA A 6 -21.21 -10.28 -81.27
C ALA A 6 -20.76 -11.60 -80.59
N ALA A 7 -19.65 -12.19 -81.07
CA ALA A 7 -19.06 -13.38 -80.46
C ALA A 7 -18.48 -13.07 -79.07
N ASP A 8 -17.80 -11.93 -78.91
CA ASP A 8 -17.24 -11.52 -77.62
C ASP A 8 -18.34 -11.24 -76.58
N ILE A 9 -19.44 -10.59 -76.97
CA ILE A 9 -20.59 -10.35 -76.09
C ILE A 9 -21.25 -11.67 -75.66
N PHE A 10 -21.34 -12.66 -76.55
CA PHE A 10 -21.91 -13.96 -76.23
C PHE A 10 -21.03 -14.75 -75.24
N VAL A 11 -19.71 -14.77 -75.46
CA VAL A 11 -18.76 -15.44 -74.55
C VAL A 11 -18.78 -14.81 -73.17
N VAL A 12 -18.77 -13.46 -73.09
CA VAL A 12 -18.85 -12.76 -71.80
C VAL A 12 -20.15 -13.07 -71.08
N SER A 13 -21.29 -13.06 -71.79
CA SER A 13 -22.60 -13.37 -71.20
C SER A 13 -22.66 -14.80 -70.67
N PHE A 14 -22.06 -15.76 -71.39
CA PHE A 14 -22.01 -17.16 -70.98
C PHE A 14 -21.12 -17.38 -69.76
N VAL A 15 -19.95 -16.73 -69.70
CA VAL A 15 -19.05 -16.79 -68.53
C VAL A 15 -19.71 -16.19 -67.29
N VAL A 16 -20.40 -15.05 -67.43
CA VAL A 16 -21.14 -14.43 -66.33
C VAL A 16 -22.26 -15.34 -65.83
N MET A 17 -22.98 -16.01 -66.73
CA MET A 17 -24.01 -16.98 -66.36
C MET A 17 -23.42 -18.16 -65.57
N ILE A 18 -22.32 -18.76 -66.02
CA ILE A 18 -21.66 -19.85 -65.29
C ILE A 18 -21.16 -19.39 -63.92
N ALA A 19 -20.54 -18.21 -63.84
CA ALA A 19 -20.06 -17.64 -62.58
C ALA A 19 -21.22 -17.40 -61.59
N SER A 20 -22.37 -16.93 -62.08
CA SER A 20 -23.56 -16.72 -61.23
C SER A 20 -24.13 -18.03 -60.69
N VAL A 21 -24.19 -19.09 -61.51
CA VAL A 21 -24.64 -20.42 -61.07
C VAL A 21 -23.64 -21.02 -60.08
N ALA A 22 -22.34 -20.92 -60.34
CA ALA A 22 -21.30 -21.40 -59.43
C ALA A 22 -21.36 -20.68 -58.08
N PHE A 23 -21.63 -19.37 -58.06
CA PHE A 23 -21.80 -18.60 -56.83
C PHE A 23 -23.03 -19.03 -56.02
N ILE A 24 -24.16 -19.29 -56.69
CA ILE A 24 -25.39 -19.78 -56.04
C ILE A 24 -25.16 -21.18 -55.46
N VAL A 25 -24.54 -22.07 -56.23
CA VAL A 25 -24.20 -23.44 -55.78
C VAL A 25 -23.22 -23.36 -54.60
N PHE A 26 -22.16 -22.58 -54.67
CA PHE A 26 -21.23 -22.42 -53.56
C PHE A 26 -21.90 -21.81 -52.30
N GLY A 27 -22.73 -20.79 -52.47
CA GLY A 27 -23.46 -20.17 -51.37
C GLY A 27 -24.42 -21.15 -50.67
N ILE A 28 -25.16 -21.94 -51.44
CA ILE A 28 -26.15 -22.88 -50.89
C ILE A 28 -25.50 -24.15 -50.33
N TYR A 29 -24.48 -24.70 -51.01
CA TYR A 29 -23.90 -25.98 -50.61
C TYR A 29 -22.70 -25.86 -49.66
N VAL A 30 -22.07 -24.68 -49.55
CA VAL A 30 -20.91 -24.46 -48.66
C VAL A 30 -21.23 -23.43 -47.59
N ALA A 31 -21.65 -22.22 -47.97
CA ALA A 31 -21.83 -21.14 -46.99
C ALA A 31 -23.01 -21.40 -46.05
N LEU A 32 -24.16 -21.89 -46.57
CA LEU A 32 -25.34 -22.18 -45.76
C LEU A 32 -25.09 -23.30 -44.73
N PRO A 33 -24.51 -24.47 -45.07
CA PRO A 33 -24.15 -25.49 -44.07
C PRO A 33 -23.15 -24.98 -43.03
N CYS A 34 -22.11 -24.23 -43.44
CA CYS A 34 -21.16 -23.64 -42.50
C CYS A 34 -21.85 -22.66 -41.53
N ALA A 35 -22.77 -21.82 -42.01
CA ALA A 35 -23.53 -20.90 -41.17
C ALA A 35 -24.46 -21.65 -40.20
N ILE A 36 -25.09 -22.75 -40.65
CA ILE A 36 -25.92 -23.61 -39.80
C ILE A 36 -25.06 -24.28 -38.72
N VAL A 37 -23.91 -24.86 -39.08
CA VAL A 37 -22.99 -25.48 -38.12
C VAL A 37 -22.48 -24.46 -37.10
N PHE A 38 -22.10 -23.26 -37.55
CA PHE A 38 -21.69 -22.17 -36.67
C PHE A 38 -22.84 -21.70 -35.75
N GLY A 39 -24.07 -21.62 -36.28
CA GLY A 39 -25.27 -21.28 -35.53
C GLY A 39 -25.58 -22.32 -34.46
N ILE A 40 -25.51 -23.61 -34.80
CA ILE A 40 -25.67 -24.73 -33.85
C ILE A 40 -24.56 -24.69 -32.80
N TYR A 41 -23.31 -24.47 -33.18
CA TYR A 41 -22.19 -24.34 -32.26
C TYR A 41 -22.39 -23.18 -31.28
N LYS A 42 -22.80 -22.00 -31.77
CA LYS A 42 -23.08 -20.83 -30.92
C LYS A 42 -24.28 -21.05 -30.01
N LEU A 43 -25.33 -21.71 -30.49
CA LEU A 43 -26.50 -22.06 -29.69
C LEU A 43 -26.15 -23.08 -28.62
N PHE A 44 -25.37 -24.12 -28.97
CA PHE A 44 -24.87 -25.11 -28.03
C PHE A 44 -23.98 -24.46 -26.97
N GLN A 45 -23.07 -23.56 -27.38
CA GLN A 45 -22.25 -22.77 -26.45
C GLN A 45 -23.10 -21.87 -25.56
N TYR A 46 -24.22 -21.32 -26.05
CA TYR A 46 -25.12 -20.50 -25.25
C TYR A 46 -25.91 -21.33 -24.24
N LEU A 47 -26.44 -22.49 -24.65
CA LEU A 47 -27.22 -23.40 -23.80
C LEU A 47 -26.37 -24.14 -22.77
N THR A 48 -25.10 -24.41 -23.08
CA THR A 48 -24.15 -25.04 -22.14
C THR A 48 -23.41 -24.05 -21.26
N ARG A 49 -23.68 -22.73 -21.37
CA ARG A 49 -23.16 -21.77 -20.40
C ARG A 49 -23.70 -22.13 -19.01
N PRO A 50 -22.83 -22.34 -18.01
CA PRO A 50 -23.30 -22.51 -16.65
C PRO A 50 -24.17 -21.30 -16.30
N LYS A 51 -25.34 -21.57 -15.72
CA LYS A 51 -26.19 -20.48 -15.23
C LYS A 51 -25.36 -19.69 -14.22
N PRO A 52 -25.43 -18.34 -14.25
CA PRO A 52 -24.72 -17.54 -13.26
C PRO A 52 -25.18 -17.99 -11.87
N PRO A 53 -24.26 -18.12 -10.90
CA PRO A 53 -24.62 -18.59 -9.57
C PRO A 53 -25.69 -17.68 -8.98
N THR A 54 -26.64 -18.29 -8.29
CA THR A 54 -27.72 -17.55 -7.62
C THR A 54 -27.14 -16.72 -6.47
N THR A 55 -27.83 -15.64 -6.10
CA THR A 55 -27.41 -14.78 -4.97
C THR A 55 -27.28 -15.60 -3.67
N GLN A 56 -28.10 -16.64 -3.51
CA GLN A 56 -28.04 -17.56 -2.38
C GLN A 56 -26.82 -18.49 -2.41
N GLU A 57 -26.48 -19.08 -3.56
CA GLU A 57 -25.26 -19.90 -3.70
C GLU A 57 -23.99 -19.08 -3.41
N LEU A 58 -23.94 -17.83 -3.90
CA LEU A 58 -22.85 -16.91 -3.61
C LEU A 58 -22.78 -16.57 -2.12
N TYR A 59 -23.92 -16.41 -1.47
CA TYR A 59 -24.01 -16.15 -0.03
C TYR A 59 -23.48 -17.32 0.80
N GLU A 60 -23.93 -18.55 0.49
CA GLU A 60 -23.50 -19.77 1.17
C GLU A 60 -21.99 -20.00 1.00
N HIS A 61 -21.45 -19.80 -0.20
CA HIS A 61 -20.01 -19.87 -0.45
C HIS A 61 -19.21 -18.78 0.29
N ALA A 62 -19.76 -17.58 0.45
CA ALA A 62 -19.10 -16.49 1.16
C ALA A 62 -19.09 -16.67 2.69
N GLN A 63 -20.04 -17.41 3.25
CA GLN A 63 -20.12 -17.64 4.71
C GLN A 63 -19.02 -18.56 5.25
N VAL A 64 -18.53 -19.51 4.44
CA VAL A 64 -17.55 -20.52 4.89
C VAL A 64 -16.14 -20.04 4.58
N THR A 65 -15.63 -19.11 5.38
CA THR A 65 -14.22 -18.74 5.27
C THR A 65 -13.55 -18.59 6.63
N TYR A 66 -12.44 -19.32 6.81
CA TYR A 66 -11.58 -19.17 7.97
C TYR A 66 -10.47 -18.19 7.62
N PHE A 67 -10.65 -16.92 7.97
CA PHE A 67 -9.57 -15.94 8.00
C PHE A 67 -9.02 -15.82 9.42
N PRO A 68 -7.70 -15.63 9.59
CA PRO A 68 -7.11 -15.47 10.91
C PRO A 68 -7.69 -14.24 11.62
N SER A 69 -7.76 -14.31 12.95
CA SER A 69 -8.07 -13.13 13.76
C SER A 69 -7.00 -12.06 13.57
N ASP A 70 -7.29 -10.82 13.94
CA ASP A 70 -6.31 -9.74 13.86
C ASP A 70 -5.02 -10.06 14.64
N ALA A 71 -5.16 -10.70 15.81
CA ALA A 71 -4.04 -11.09 16.65
C ALA A 71 -3.19 -12.16 15.97
N ASP A 72 -3.83 -13.22 15.47
CA ASP A 72 -3.15 -14.32 14.77
C ASP A 72 -2.48 -13.83 13.50
N PHE A 73 -3.14 -12.95 12.74
CA PHE A 73 -2.58 -12.34 11.55
C PHE A 73 -1.32 -11.53 11.88
N THR A 74 -1.38 -10.65 12.88
CA THR A 74 -0.20 -9.84 13.27
C THR A 74 0.93 -10.69 13.82
N LYS A 75 0.62 -11.74 14.58
CA LYS A 75 1.61 -12.68 15.09
C LYS A 75 2.32 -13.39 13.93
N ASN A 76 1.58 -13.99 13.01
CA ASN A 76 2.14 -14.70 11.86
C ASN A 76 2.91 -13.75 10.93
N LEU A 77 2.47 -12.50 10.78
CA LEU A 77 3.20 -11.49 10.02
C LEU A 77 4.54 -11.18 10.68
N MET A 78 4.57 -11.01 12.01
CA MET A 78 5.82 -10.75 12.74
C MET A 78 6.76 -11.95 12.71
N GLU A 79 6.26 -13.17 12.83
CA GLU A 79 7.07 -14.38 12.68
C GLU A 79 7.71 -14.42 11.28
N LYS A 80 6.94 -14.17 10.22
CA LYS A 80 7.47 -14.10 8.84
C LYS A 80 8.46 -12.96 8.61
N LEU A 81 8.25 -11.80 9.26
CA LEU A 81 9.18 -10.67 9.18
C LEU A 81 10.52 -10.98 9.88
N LEU A 82 10.48 -11.68 11.01
CA LEU A 82 11.67 -12.09 11.75
C LEU A 82 12.40 -13.28 11.10
N GLU A 83 11.70 -14.12 10.34
CA GLU A 83 12.28 -15.18 9.51
C GLU A 83 12.95 -14.64 8.24
N ASP A 84 12.62 -13.42 7.82
CA ASP A 84 13.23 -12.77 6.67
C ASP A 84 14.62 -12.24 7.08
N ASP A 85 15.69 -12.82 6.52
CA ASP A 85 17.11 -12.44 6.74
C ASP A 85 17.43 -10.99 6.31
N THR A 86 16.44 -10.17 5.96
CA THR A 86 16.63 -8.76 5.64
C THR A 86 16.89 -7.87 6.85
N TRP A 87 16.65 -8.37 8.08
CA TRP A 87 16.79 -7.61 9.32
C TRP A 87 18.09 -8.00 10.02
N ASP A 88 19.14 -7.19 9.88
CA ASP A 88 20.37 -7.37 10.65
C ASP A 88 20.15 -7.01 12.14
N GLU A 89 19.29 -6.02 12.41
CA GLU A 89 18.95 -5.52 13.74
C GLU A 89 17.44 -5.25 13.85
N CYS A 90 16.89 -5.45 15.05
CA CYS A 90 15.47 -5.20 15.32
C CYS A 90 15.25 -3.71 15.62
N PRO A 91 14.28 -3.02 14.98
CA PRO A 91 14.01 -1.62 15.31
C PRO A 91 13.39 -1.50 16.71
N THR A 92 13.44 -0.29 17.28
CA THR A 92 12.84 0.00 18.59
C THR A 92 11.37 -0.40 18.70
N ASP A 93 10.93 -0.73 19.92
CA ASP A 93 9.53 -1.12 20.22
C ASP A 93 8.51 -0.11 19.69
N ALA A 94 8.80 1.19 19.77
CA ALA A 94 7.91 2.22 19.25
C ALA A 94 7.68 2.13 17.73
N ILE A 95 8.71 1.73 16.98
CA ILE A 95 8.60 1.52 15.53
C ILE A 95 7.87 0.21 15.24
N LEU A 96 8.21 -0.87 15.96
CA LEU A 96 7.53 -2.16 15.83
C LEU A 96 6.03 -2.05 16.11
N ASP A 97 5.65 -1.37 17.18
CA ASP A 97 4.26 -1.12 17.55
C ASP A 97 3.51 -0.38 16.43
N ASN A 98 4.14 0.62 15.81
CA ASN A 98 3.56 1.31 14.66
C ASN A 98 3.39 0.37 13.47
N ILE A 99 4.41 -0.43 13.14
CA ILE A 99 4.34 -1.42 12.05
C ILE A 99 3.19 -2.42 12.29
N ILE A 100 3.08 -2.96 13.50
CA ILE A 100 2.03 -3.92 13.90
C ILE A 100 0.66 -3.25 13.80
N ASN A 101 0.51 -2.04 14.34
CA ASN A 101 -0.77 -1.32 14.34
C ASN A 101 -1.24 -0.98 12.93
N ILE A 102 -0.33 -0.58 12.05
CA ILE A 102 -0.64 -0.25 10.65
C ILE A 102 -1.00 -1.52 9.87
N SER A 103 -0.22 -2.58 10.03
CA SER A 103 -0.51 -3.88 9.41
C SER A 103 -1.88 -4.40 9.82
N ARG A 104 -2.23 -4.26 11.11
CA ARG A 104 -3.55 -4.60 11.64
C ARG A 104 -4.66 -3.74 11.04
N GLN A 105 -4.47 -2.42 10.94
CA GLN A 105 -5.46 -1.51 10.35
C GLN A 105 -5.71 -1.83 8.87
N LEU A 106 -4.64 -2.08 8.11
CA LEU A 106 -4.73 -2.45 6.70
C LEU A 106 -5.46 -3.78 6.52
N TYR A 107 -5.10 -4.80 7.30
CA TYR A 107 -5.79 -6.09 7.29
C TYR A 107 -7.28 -5.97 7.63
N ARG A 108 -7.61 -5.24 8.70
CA ARG A 108 -9.01 -4.96 9.08
C ARG A 108 -9.79 -4.25 7.98
N SER A 109 -9.16 -3.32 7.28
CA SER A 109 -9.82 -2.55 6.21
C SER A 109 -10.24 -3.42 5.01
N GLU A 110 -9.62 -4.59 4.84
CA GLU A 110 -10.02 -5.56 3.81
C GLU A 110 -11.32 -6.29 4.13
N ASN A 111 -11.79 -6.22 5.39
CA ASN A 111 -13.06 -6.75 5.84
C ASN A 111 -13.29 -8.23 5.48
N LEU A 112 -12.22 -9.04 5.49
CA LEU A 112 -12.25 -10.43 5.01
C LEU A 112 -13.17 -11.33 5.84
N ALA A 113 -13.29 -11.05 7.14
CA ALA A 113 -14.10 -11.82 8.08
C ALA A 113 -15.55 -11.32 8.23
N LEU A 114 -15.97 -10.28 7.49
CA LEU A 114 -17.35 -9.78 7.60
C LEU A 114 -18.33 -10.81 7.06
N THR A 115 -19.28 -11.23 7.89
CA THR A 115 -20.41 -12.03 7.42
C THR A 115 -21.28 -11.16 6.51
N PRO A 116 -21.60 -11.61 5.28
CA PRO A 116 -22.47 -10.85 4.41
C PRO A 116 -23.85 -10.64 5.07
N ILE A 117 -24.36 -9.41 4.97
CA ILE A 117 -25.69 -9.02 5.47
C ILE A 117 -26.80 -9.68 4.63
N LEU A 118 -28.00 -9.86 5.19
CA LEU A 118 -29.13 -10.45 4.45
C LEU A 118 -29.38 -9.75 3.11
N ALA A 119 -29.68 -10.55 2.08
CA ALA A 119 -29.84 -10.08 0.71
C ALA A 119 -30.92 -8.98 0.61
N PRO A 120 -30.65 -7.87 -0.11
CA PRO A 120 -31.67 -6.87 -0.41
C PRO A 120 -32.73 -7.46 -1.35
N ARG A 121 -33.87 -6.77 -1.46
CA ARG A 121 -35.01 -7.20 -2.28
C ARG A 121 -34.59 -7.41 -3.74
N GLU A 122 -35.02 -8.52 -4.32
CA GLU A 122 -34.71 -8.91 -5.70
C GLU A 122 -35.12 -7.84 -6.73
N GLY A 123 -34.31 -7.68 -7.77
CA GLY A 123 -34.53 -6.78 -8.89
C GLY A 123 -34.15 -5.31 -8.64
N THR A 124 -33.45 -5.02 -7.55
CA THR A 124 -33.01 -3.64 -7.21
C THR A 124 -31.55 -3.40 -7.61
N LEU A 125 -31.17 -2.13 -7.79
CA LEU A 125 -29.77 -1.73 -7.98
C LEU A 125 -28.87 -2.18 -6.81
N GLU A 126 -29.44 -2.22 -5.61
CA GLU A 126 -28.73 -2.69 -4.42
C GLU A 126 -28.46 -4.19 -4.46
N GLU A 127 -29.33 -5.00 -5.07
CA GLU A 127 -29.03 -6.42 -5.31
C GLU A 127 -27.83 -6.60 -6.23
N ALA A 128 -27.71 -5.80 -7.30
CA ALA A 128 -26.56 -5.88 -8.19
C ALA A 128 -25.25 -5.56 -7.45
N ARG A 129 -25.22 -4.47 -6.67
CA ARG A 129 -24.05 -4.11 -5.83
C ARG A 129 -23.72 -5.18 -4.81
N TYR A 130 -24.75 -5.74 -4.17
CA TYR A 130 -24.60 -6.81 -3.20
C TYR A 130 -24.04 -8.09 -3.84
N ARG A 131 -24.49 -8.43 -5.05
CA ARG A 131 -23.92 -9.55 -5.81
C ARG A 131 -22.45 -9.32 -6.16
N ASP A 132 -22.07 -8.12 -6.57
CA ASP A 132 -20.66 -7.79 -6.82
C ASP A 132 -19.80 -7.95 -5.55
N GLN A 133 -20.32 -7.55 -4.39
CA GLN A 133 -19.65 -7.75 -3.09
C GLN A 133 -19.50 -9.25 -2.77
N LEU A 134 -20.57 -10.03 -2.96
CA LEU A 134 -20.54 -11.49 -2.74
C LEU A 134 -19.61 -12.21 -3.70
N ILE A 135 -19.55 -11.80 -4.96
CA ILE A 135 -18.62 -12.38 -5.95
C ILE A 135 -17.18 -12.15 -5.47
N ASN A 136 -16.83 -10.91 -5.12
CA ASN A 136 -15.49 -10.60 -4.60
C ASN A 136 -15.16 -11.40 -3.33
N GLN A 137 -16.12 -11.51 -2.41
CA GLN A 137 -15.95 -12.27 -1.17
C GLN A 137 -15.79 -13.77 -1.45
N SER A 138 -16.61 -14.34 -2.34
CA SER A 138 -16.54 -15.75 -2.75
C SER A 138 -15.24 -16.07 -3.48
N THR A 139 -14.76 -15.17 -4.35
CA THR A 139 -13.45 -15.31 -5.00
C THR A 139 -12.33 -15.34 -3.97
N ARG A 140 -12.37 -14.47 -2.97
CA ARG A 140 -11.40 -14.48 -1.86
C ARG A 140 -11.52 -15.74 -0.98
N ALA A 141 -12.74 -16.24 -0.78
CA ALA A 141 -13.02 -17.44 -0.01
C ALA A 141 -12.58 -18.73 -0.69
N THR A 142 -12.42 -18.72 -2.02
CA THR A 142 -11.99 -19.90 -2.78
C THR A 142 -10.57 -20.33 -2.42
N ASN A 143 -9.69 -19.39 -2.07
CA ASN A 143 -8.33 -19.70 -1.63
C ASN A 143 -7.84 -18.72 -0.54
N PRO A 144 -8.29 -18.89 0.72
CA PRO A 144 -8.01 -17.94 1.79
C PRO A 144 -6.53 -17.88 2.14
N LEU A 145 -5.80 -19.00 2.07
CA LEU A 145 -4.37 -19.04 2.36
C LEU A 145 -3.56 -18.20 1.36
N ALA A 146 -3.83 -18.34 0.06
CA ALA A 146 -3.15 -17.53 -0.95
C ALA A 146 -3.46 -16.03 -0.81
N ILE A 147 -4.68 -15.67 -0.39
CA ILE A 147 -5.03 -14.27 -0.11
C ILE A 147 -4.24 -13.74 1.09
N ILE A 148 -4.16 -14.50 2.18
CA ILE A 148 -3.38 -14.10 3.36
C ILE A 148 -1.89 -13.98 3.02
N ASP A 149 -1.33 -14.93 2.28
CA ASP A 149 0.07 -14.86 1.84
C ASP A 149 0.31 -13.65 0.94
N LEU A 150 -0.63 -13.29 0.07
CA LEU A 150 -0.54 -12.12 -0.78
C LEU A 150 -0.58 -10.80 0.01
N ILE A 151 -1.45 -10.72 1.04
CA ILE A 151 -1.49 -9.58 1.96
C ILE A 151 -0.15 -9.48 2.72
N GLN A 152 0.29 -10.58 3.33
CA GLN A 152 1.51 -10.60 4.14
C GLN A 152 2.74 -10.24 3.30
N SER A 153 2.92 -10.87 2.13
CA SER A 153 4.05 -10.55 1.23
C SER A 153 4.05 -9.09 0.76
N THR A 154 2.88 -8.51 0.53
CA THR A 154 2.76 -7.07 0.19
C THR A 154 3.20 -6.18 1.34
N LEU A 155 2.72 -6.47 2.55
CA LEU A 155 3.10 -5.73 3.75
C LEU A 155 4.59 -5.87 4.05
N ILE A 156 5.13 -7.09 3.99
CA ILE A 156 6.55 -7.38 4.20
C ILE A 156 7.40 -6.59 3.19
N ALA A 157 7.03 -6.61 1.90
CA ALA A 157 7.74 -5.85 0.88
C ALA A 157 7.77 -4.33 1.18
N SER A 158 6.64 -3.76 1.62
CA SER A 158 6.56 -2.34 2.02
C SER A 158 7.35 -2.05 3.30
N ILE A 159 7.29 -2.92 4.30
CA ILE A 159 7.95 -2.76 5.60
C ILE A 159 9.46 -2.88 5.44
N ASN A 160 9.95 -3.83 4.66
CA ASN A 160 11.38 -4.00 4.42
C ASN A 160 12.01 -2.80 3.72
N VAL A 161 11.28 -2.15 2.81
CA VAL A 161 11.72 -0.88 2.21
C VAL A 161 11.84 0.20 3.29
N PHE A 162 10.86 0.30 4.17
CA PHE A 162 10.86 1.27 5.26
C PHE A 162 12.00 1.03 6.26
N ILE A 163 12.19 -0.21 6.72
CA ILE A 163 13.24 -0.59 7.69
C ILE A 163 14.63 -0.31 7.14
N LYS A 164 14.89 -0.64 5.87
CA LYS A 164 16.17 -0.37 5.20
C LYS A 164 16.51 1.13 5.11
N ALA A 165 15.51 2.01 5.22
CA ALA A 165 15.72 3.44 5.21
C ALA A 165 15.88 4.06 6.61
N LEU A 166 15.66 3.27 7.68
CA LEU A 166 15.79 3.75 9.04
C LEU A 166 17.24 4.10 9.37
N PRO A 167 17.48 5.18 10.14
CA PRO A 167 18.83 5.49 10.62
C PRO A 167 19.26 4.48 11.69
N PRO A 168 20.58 4.31 11.94
CA PRO A 168 21.08 3.40 12.99
C PRO A 168 20.48 3.65 14.38
N ALA A 169 20.17 4.91 14.70
CA ALA A 169 19.55 5.28 15.97
C ALA A 169 18.14 4.67 16.17
N ALA A 170 17.48 4.22 15.10
CA ALA A 170 16.19 3.54 15.18
C ALA A 170 16.28 2.08 15.70
N PHE A 171 17.49 1.55 15.87
CA PHE A 171 17.77 0.17 16.32
C PHE A 171 18.39 0.13 17.71
N THR A 172 18.58 1.29 18.36
CA THR A 172 19.21 1.37 19.68
C THR A 172 18.15 1.21 20.78
N GLU A 173 18.38 0.25 21.70
CA GLU A 173 17.50 -0.01 22.86
C GLU A 173 17.76 0.92 24.06
N ASP A 174 18.77 1.79 23.98
CA ASP A 174 19.10 2.72 25.07
C ASP A 174 17.93 3.65 25.39
N GLU A 175 17.69 3.88 26.69
CA GLU A 175 16.67 4.84 27.12
C GLU A 175 16.93 6.22 26.48
N PRO A 176 16.01 6.74 25.64
CA PRO A 176 16.23 7.97 24.92
C PRO A 176 16.32 9.15 25.88
N LYS A 177 17.49 9.78 26.02
CA LYS A 177 17.60 11.08 26.70
C LYS A 177 17.01 12.21 25.87
N TYR A 178 17.19 12.10 24.56
CA TYR A 178 16.68 13.03 23.55
C TYR A 178 15.98 12.21 22.47
N THR A 179 14.92 12.77 21.93
CA THR A 179 14.20 12.17 20.81
C THR A 179 14.03 13.17 19.68
N ILE A 180 13.93 12.65 18.46
CA ILE A 180 13.63 13.43 17.26
C ILE A 180 12.55 12.71 16.45
N PRO A 181 11.68 13.46 15.73
CA PRO A 181 10.75 12.85 14.80
C PRO A 181 11.51 12.06 13.73
N LEU A 182 11.13 10.79 13.54
CA LEU A 182 11.78 9.90 12.57
C LEU A 182 11.83 10.52 11.17
N LYS A 183 10.74 11.16 10.74
CA LYS A 183 10.65 11.83 9.43
C LYS A 183 11.75 12.84 9.13
N ASP A 184 12.32 13.48 10.17
CA ASP A 184 13.36 14.50 10.01
C ASP A 184 14.76 13.87 9.84
N THR A 185 14.88 12.56 10.07
CA THR A 185 16.14 11.81 9.98
C THR A 185 16.25 10.94 8.74
N LEU A 186 15.14 10.71 8.03
CA LEU A 186 15.09 9.84 6.86
C LEU A 186 15.68 10.52 5.64
N LEU A 187 16.60 9.82 4.97
CA LEU A 187 17.21 10.29 3.73
C LEU A 187 16.26 10.07 2.54
N ASN A 188 16.14 11.08 1.68
CA ASN A 188 15.34 11.02 0.45
C ASN A 188 13.90 10.54 0.69
N LEU A 189 13.23 11.20 1.64
CA LEU A 189 11.83 10.96 1.99
C LEU A 189 10.89 10.86 0.78
N PRO A 190 11.03 11.66 -0.30
CA PRO A 190 10.20 11.51 -1.50
C PRO A 190 10.28 10.17 -2.20
N LYS A 191 11.51 9.66 -2.36
CA LYS A 191 11.72 8.34 -2.94
C LYS A 191 11.17 7.26 -2.02
N LEU A 192 11.39 7.38 -0.71
CA LEU A 192 10.91 6.41 0.27
C LEU A 192 9.38 6.28 0.25
N VAL A 193 8.65 7.41 0.25
CA VAL A 193 7.17 7.42 0.17
C VAL A 193 6.67 6.69 -1.09
N GLN A 194 7.36 6.85 -2.22
CA GLN A 194 7.02 6.14 -3.44
C GLN A 194 7.31 4.64 -3.34
N GLU A 195 8.47 4.25 -2.80
CA GLU A 195 8.88 2.85 -2.73
C GLU A 195 8.02 2.05 -1.73
N ILE A 196 7.59 2.63 -0.61
CA ILE A 196 6.68 1.95 0.34
C ILE A 196 5.27 1.77 -0.24
N THR A 197 4.83 2.67 -1.14
CA THR A 197 3.49 2.57 -1.72
C THR A 197 3.43 1.60 -2.91
N TYR A 198 4.55 1.40 -3.60
CA TYR A 198 4.63 0.61 -4.82
C TYR A 198 4.08 -0.84 -4.70
N PRO A 199 4.39 -1.62 -3.64
CA PRO A 199 3.87 -2.99 -3.49
C PRO A 199 2.34 -3.08 -3.57
N PHE A 200 1.61 -2.06 -3.12
CA PHE A 200 0.15 -2.05 -3.13
C PHE A 200 -0.47 -1.93 -4.52
N PHE A 201 0.33 -1.60 -5.55
CA PHE A 201 -0.09 -1.45 -6.95
C PHE A 201 0.28 -2.64 -7.84
N GLN A 202 0.68 -3.79 -7.27
CA GLN A 202 0.94 -5.00 -8.05
C GLN A 202 -0.34 -5.57 -8.69
N GLN A 203 -0.25 -6.09 -9.92
CA GLN A 203 -1.40 -6.61 -10.68
C GLN A 203 -2.13 -7.74 -9.93
N SER A 204 -1.40 -8.61 -9.24
CA SER A 204 -1.98 -9.68 -8.41
C SER A 204 -2.96 -9.16 -7.36
N LEU A 205 -2.72 -7.97 -6.80
CA LEU A 205 -3.62 -7.33 -5.83
C LEU A 205 -4.86 -6.73 -6.49
N TYR A 206 -4.74 -6.25 -7.73
CA TYR A 206 -5.90 -5.80 -8.52
C TYR A 206 -6.83 -6.96 -8.83
N ASP A 207 -6.25 -8.07 -9.29
CA ASP A 207 -7.01 -9.27 -9.64
C ASP A 207 -7.69 -9.90 -8.42
N ALA A 208 -7.03 -9.86 -7.26
CA ALA A 208 -7.60 -10.27 -5.97
C ALA A 208 -8.54 -9.22 -5.33
N GLY A 209 -8.60 -8.01 -5.89
CA GLY A 209 -9.39 -6.89 -5.37
C GLY A 209 -8.96 -6.38 -3.99
N LEU A 210 -7.73 -6.68 -3.53
CA LEU A 210 -7.22 -6.31 -2.20
C LEU A 210 -6.74 -4.85 -2.18
N PHE A 211 -6.74 -4.18 -1.02
CA PHE A 211 -6.24 -2.81 -0.81
C PHE A 211 -6.86 -1.75 -1.72
N LYS A 212 -8.09 -1.99 -2.19
CA LYS A 212 -8.80 -1.08 -3.10
C LYS A 212 -9.00 0.30 -2.47
N GLY A 213 -9.44 0.35 -1.21
CA GLY A 213 -9.65 1.61 -0.49
C GLY A 213 -8.36 2.40 -0.29
N LEU A 214 -7.29 1.72 0.12
CA LEU A 214 -5.96 2.32 0.25
C LEU A 214 -5.48 2.90 -1.08
N ARG A 215 -5.47 2.10 -2.16
CA ARG A 215 -5.03 2.56 -3.49
C ARG A 215 -5.84 3.76 -3.99
N GLN A 216 -7.16 3.73 -3.84
CA GLN A 216 -8.03 4.85 -4.23
C GLN A 216 -7.66 6.12 -3.47
N ARG A 217 -7.37 6.01 -2.17
CA ARG A 217 -6.93 7.15 -1.37
C ARG A 217 -5.56 7.67 -1.82
N LEU A 218 -4.59 6.78 -2.06
CA LEU A 218 -3.26 7.15 -2.55
C LEU A 218 -3.31 7.83 -3.93
N ILE A 219 -4.14 7.33 -4.85
CA ILE A 219 -4.35 7.94 -6.17
C ILE A 219 -4.98 9.32 -6.01
N ALA A 220 -6.06 9.44 -5.21
CA ALA A 220 -6.74 10.71 -4.97
C ALA A 220 -5.80 11.76 -4.36
N ASN A 221 -4.93 11.34 -3.44
CA ASN A 221 -3.90 12.20 -2.86
C ASN A 221 -2.91 12.68 -3.93
N GLY A 222 -2.43 11.79 -4.79
CA GLY A 222 -1.53 12.15 -5.90
C GLY A 222 -2.17 13.07 -6.93
N ASP A 223 -3.43 12.85 -7.28
CA ASP A 223 -4.19 13.69 -8.22
C ASP A 223 -4.45 15.10 -7.65
N ALA A 224 -4.61 15.22 -6.34
CA ALA A 224 -4.82 16.49 -5.66
C ALA A 224 -3.56 17.40 -5.65
N VAL A 225 -2.37 16.85 -5.88
CA VAL A 225 -1.12 17.62 -5.94
C VAL A 225 -1.12 18.60 -7.11
N ASN A 226 -1.63 18.16 -8.27
CA ASN A 226 -1.69 18.98 -9.47
C ASN A 226 -2.77 18.48 -10.43
N GLU A 227 -3.82 19.28 -10.60
CA GLU A 227 -4.98 18.98 -11.45
C GLU A 227 -4.62 18.68 -12.92
N LYS A 228 -3.49 19.19 -13.42
CA LYS A 228 -3.13 19.13 -14.83
C LYS A 228 -2.12 18.03 -15.16
N LYS A 229 -1.35 17.58 -14.17
CA LYS A 229 -0.27 16.61 -14.39
C LYS A 229 -0.03 15.81 -13.12
N VAL A 230 -0.09 14.48 -13.24
CA VAL A 230 0.33 13.57 -12.17
C VAL A 230 1.78 13.85 -11.80
N VAL A 231 2.01 14.24 -10.55
CA VAL A 231 3.34 14.43 -9.96
C VAL A 231 3.60 13.21 -9.07
N MET A 232 4.67 12.47 -9.34
CA MET A 232 5.07 11.34 -8.50
C MET A 232 5.72 11.85 -7.21
N PRO A 233 5.67 11.09 -6.09
CA PRO A 233 6.26 11.54 -4.84
C PRO A 233 7.72 11.95 -4.99
N GLN A 234 8.54 11.18 -5.73
CA GLN A 234 9.96 11.50 -5.97
C GLN A 234 10.21 12.85 -6.65
N ASP A 235 9.23 13.37 -7.40
CA ASP A 235 9.32 14.64 -8.14
C ASP A 235 8.69 15.81 -7.37
N TYR A 236 8.09 15.55 -6.21
CA TYR A 236 7.44 16.54 -5.38
C TYR A 236 8.45 17.46 -4.69
N LYS A 237 8.14 18.77 -4.64
CA LYS A 237 9.02 19.81 -4.09
C LYS A 237 8.45 20.56 -2.89
N GLY A 238 7.27 20.16 -2.40
CA GLY A 238 6.67 20.77 -1.22
C GLY A 238 7.24 20.19 0.07
N ASP A 239 7.00 20.89 1.18
CA ASP A 239 7.61 20.56 2.47
C ASP A 239 6.95 19.34 3.16
N ASP A 240 5.62 19.18 3.03
CA ASP A 240 4.88 18.09 3.68
C ASP A 240 4.51 16.98 2.70
N ILE A 241 5.49 16.16 2.33
CA ILE A 241 5.28 15.05 1.40
C ILE A 241 4.45 13.90 2.00
N ILE A 242 4.61 13.65 3.30
CA ILE A 242 3.92 12.56 4.01
C ILE A 242 2.43 12.86 4.05
N GLY A 243 2.03 14.04 4.54
CA GLY A 243 0.62 14.43 4.58
C GLY A 243 0.02 14.56 3.19
N THR A 244 0.79 15.03 2.20
CA THR A 244 0.32 15.17 0.83
C THR A 244 -0.02 13.84 0.15
N TYR A 245 0.87 12.84 0.22
CA TYR A 245 0.68 11.57 -0.50
C TYR A 245 0.06 10.45 0.34
N LEU A 246 0.36 10.40 1.64
CA LEU A 246 -0.11 9.35 2.55
C LEU A 246 -1.28 9.81 3.42
N GLY A 247 -1.69 11.07 3.32
CA GLY A 247 -2.72 11.68 4.17
C GLY A 247 -4.02 10.90 4.21
N GLY A 248 -4.46 10.56 5.41
CA GLY A 248 -5.68 9.79 5.64
C GLY A 248 -5.55 8.31 5.29
N THR A 249 -4.33 7.79 5.21
CA THR A 249 -4.03 6.37 5.14
C THR A 249 -3.32 5.91 6.41
N PRO A 250 -3.42 4.63 6.81
CA PRO A 250 -2.63 4.11 7.92
C PRO A 250 -1.11 4.25 7.72
N LEU A 251 -0.62 4.30 6.48
CA LEU A 251 0.81 4.40 6.17
C LEU A 251 1.46 5.70 6.66
N GLU A 252 0.68 6.76 6.86
CA GLU A 252 1.14 8.02 7.44
C GLU A 252 1.75 7.82 8.84
N GLN A 253 1.21 6.88 9.62
CA GLN A 253 1.64 6.58 10.99
C GLN A 253 3.02 5.92 11.06
N LEU A 254 3.56 5.40 9.94
CA LEU A 254 4.94 4.89 9.92
C LEU A 254 5.95 5.99 10.30
N PHE A 255 5.64 7.24 9.98
CA PHE A 255 6.55 8.37 10.13
C PHE A 255 6.34 9.15 11.43
N SER A 256 5.37 8.77 12.26
CA SER A 256 5.08 9.47 13.53
C SER A 256 5.96 9.04 14.71
N ALA A 257 6.77 7.98 14.53
CA ALA A 257 7.68 7.51 15.57
C ALA A 257 8.70 8.60 15.96
N GLN A 258 9.07 8.60 17.23
CA GLN A 258 10.20 9.36 17.74
C GLN A 258 11.36 8.37 17.92
N ILE A 259 12.55 8.73 17.46
CA ILE A 259 13.74 7.90 17.65
C ILE A 259 14.71 8.57 18.62
N PRO A 260 15.49 7.79 19.39
CA PRO A 260 16.51 8.36 20.26
C PRO A 260 17.57 9.12 19.44
N ILE A 261 18.08 10.22 19.98
CA ILE A 261 19.32 10.83 19.53
C ILE A 261 20.40 10.57 20.58
N VAL A 262 21.48 9.94 20.14
CA VAL A 262 22.72 9.84 20.90
C VAL A 262 23.66 10.92 20.41
N ILE A 263 24.04 11.84 21.30
CA ILE A 263 25.10 12.82 21.03
C ILE A 263 26.43 12.13 21.38
N PRO A 264 27.34 11.90 20.41
CA PRO A 264 28.64 11.31 20.68
C PRO A 264 29.39 12.11 21.73
N GLN A 265 30.18 11.43 22.56
CA GLN A 265 30.83 12.09 23.68
C GLN A 265 31.83 13.15 23.21
N GLU A 266 32.52 12.87 22.13
CA GLU A 266 33.52 13.75 21.50
C GLU A 266 32.86 15.06 21.05
N ALA A 267 31.63 14.98 20.52
CA ALA A 267 30.88 16.14 20.06
C ALA A 267 30.54 17.14 21.18
N TYR A 268 30.56 16.74 22.47
CA TYR A 268 30.43 17.69 23.59
C TYR A 268 31.64 18.62 23.72
N PHE A 269 32.82 18.21 23.23
CA PHE A 269 34.07 18.94 23.39
C PHE A 269 34.53 19.66 22.12
N GLU A 270 33.90 19.41 20.97
CA GLU A 270 34.24 20.01 19.68
C GLU A 270 33.60 21.40 19.43
N GLY A 271 32.89 21.93 20.44
CA GLY A 271 32.19 23.21 20.35
C GLY A 271 30.82 23.07 19.69
N GLN A 272 29.76 23.36 20.44
CA GLN A 272 28.38 23.19 19.99
C GLN A 272 27.67 24.52 19.78
N TRP A 273 26.90 24.63 18.71
CA TRP A 273 26.05 25.78 18.43
C TRP A 273 24.59 25.37 18.62
N ILE A 274 23.94 25.89 19.66
CA ILE A 274 22.55 25.60 19.96
C ILE A 274 21.72 26.84 19.64
N VAL A 275 21.04 26.81 18.49
CA VAL A 275 20.20 27.91 18.00
C VAL A 275 18.74 27.48 18.07
N ALA A 276 17.94 28.19 18.84
CA ALA A 276 16.52 27.91 18.97
C ALA A 276 15.73 29.21 19.28
N PRO A 277 14.47 29.33 18.83
CA PRO A 277 13.61 30.46 19.17
C PRO A 277 13.28 30.46 20.67
N LEU A 278 12.76 31.58 21.17
CA LEU A 278 12.40 31.71 22.59
C LEU A 278 11.33 30.66 22.96
N GLY A 279 11.55 29.95 24.06
CA GLY A 279 10.62 28.92 24.55
C GLY A 279 10.80 27.52 23.94
N ALA A 280 11.68 27.33 22.96
CA ALA A 280 11.94 26.03 22.33
C ALA A 280 12.77 25.05 23.19
N GLY A 281 12.89 25.29 24.49
CA GLY A 281 13.57 24.37 25.40
C GLY A 281 15.11 24.44 25.38
N LYS A 282 15.74 25.45 24.77
CA LYS A 282 17.21 25.63 24.76
C LYS A 282 17.84 25.46 26.15
N THR A 283 17.26 26.14 27.14
CA THR A 283 17.73 26.07 28.53
C THR A 283 17.63 24.66 29.11
N GLN A 284 16.52 23.95 28.84
CA GLN A 284 16.31 22.59 29.31
C GLN A 284 17.32 21.63 28.70
N PHE A 285 17.59 21.76 27.39
CA PHE A 285 18.57 20.96 26.68
C PHE A 285 19.99 21.18 27.21
N ILE A 286 20.40 22.43 27.46
CA ILE A 286 21.71 22.72 28.06
C ILE A 286 21.81 22.14 29.48
N GLN A 287 20.76 22.24 30.28
CA GLN A 287 20.74 21.69 31.64
C GLN A 287 20.89 20.16 31.63
N SER A 288 20.20 19.45 30.73
CA SER A 288 20.33 17.99 30.64
C SER A 288 21.72 17.57 30.19
N GLN A 289 22.35 18.28 29.24
CA GLN A 289 23.74 18.03 28.87
C GLN A 289 24.70 18.23 30.06
N ILE A 290 24.51 19.28 30.86
CA ILE A 290 25.33 19.53 32.04
C ILE A 290 25.18 18.39 33.06
N VAL A 291 23.95 17.95 33.33
CA VAL A 291 23.68 16.84 34.26
C VAL A 291 24.35 15.54 33.81
N ASP A 292 24.43 15.30 32.50
CA ASP A 292 25.13 14.14 31.94
C ASP A 292 26.65 14.23 32.07
N LEU A 293 27.19 15.44 32.02
CA LEU A 293 28.62 15.70 32.14
C LEU A 293 29.09 15.69 33.59
N LEU A 294 28.23 16.00 34.57
CA LEU A 294 28.60 15.99 35.99
C LEU A 294 29.19 14.65 36.45
N ASP A 295 28.67 13.53 35.93
CA ASP A 295 29.15 12.19 36.27
C ASP A 295 30.54 11.88 35.69
N LYS A 296 31.01 12.66 34.72
CA LYS A 296 32.23 12.38 33.93
C LYS A 296 33.47 13.11 34.45
N HIS A 297 33.43 13.65 35.67
CA HIS A 297 34.52 14.40 36.31
C HIS A 297 35.09 15.56 35.46
N VAL A 298 34.23 16.24 34.68
CA VAL A 298 34.63 17.42 33.90
C VAL A 298 34.40 18.72 34.66
N SER A 299 35.22 19.75 34.38
CA SER A 299 34.99 21.10 34.89
C SER A 299 34.03 21.84 33.96
N ILE A 300 32.94 22.37 34.51
CA ILE A 300 31.89 23.08 33.75
C ILE A 300 31.90 24.54 34.20
N ILE A 301 32.16 25.45 33.26
CA ILE A 301 32.06 26.90 33.49
C ILE A 301 30.80 27.39 32.78
N VAL A 302 29.83 27.88 33.56
CA VAL A 302 28.57 28.41 33.04
C VAL A 302 28.58 29.94 33.11
N MET A 303 28.39 30.60 31.96
CA MET A 303 28.12 32.04 31.91
C MET A 303 26.60 32.25 31.84
N ASP A 304 25.97 32.42 33.00
CA ASP A 304 24.53 32.65 33.09
C ASP A 304 24.24 34.12 33.37
N SER A 305 23.63 34.80 32.39
CA SER A 305 23.26 36.21 32.52
C SER A 305 22.02 36.46 33.37
N GLN A 306 21.22 35.42 33.68
CA GLN A 306 19.95 35.56 34.42
C GLN A 306 19.90 34.80 35.75
N GLU A 307 21.00 34.15 36.15
CA GLU A 307 21.16 33.36 37.39
C GLU A 307 20.15 32.20 37.60
N GLN A 308 19.29 31.90 36.63
CA GLN A 308 18.27 30.86 36.73
C GLN A 308 18.82 29.45 36.42
N LEU A 309 19.87 29.35 35.60
CA LEU A 309 20.43 28.09 35.14
C LEU A 309 21.14 27.36 36.28
N ILE A 310 21.95 28.09 37.04
CA ILE A 310 22.77 27.55 38.14
C ILE A 310 21.89 26.98 39.25
N ALA A 311 20.84 27.72 39.65
CA ALA A 311 19.91 27.28 40.69
C ALA A 311 19.18 25.98 40.31
N ASN A 312 18.85 25.80 39.03
CA ASN A 312 18.19 24.60 38.52
C ASN A 312 19.14 23.41 38.43
N ILE A 313 20.38 23.60 37.97
CA ILE A 313 21.39 22.53 37.91
C ILE A 313 21.70 21.97 39.30
N MET A 314 21.89 22.85 40.30
CA MET A 314 22.15 22.43 41.68
C MET A 314 21.01 21.62 42.29
N ARG A 315 19.75 21.93 41.91
CA ARG A 315 18.59 21.14 42.32
C ARG A 315 18.55 19.78 41.61
N LEU A 316 18.84 19.74 40.31
CA LEU A 316 18.84 18.52 39.53
C LEU A 316 19.96 17.55 39.95
N SER A 317 21.16 18.05 40.24
CA SER A 317 22.28 17.24 40.74
C SER A 317 21.97 16.64 42.12
N ALA A 318 21.38 17.43 43.02
CA ALA A 318 21.00 16.96 44.36
C ALA A 318 19.88 15.90 44.33
N ILE A 319 19.04 15.90 43.30
CA ILE A 319 18.01 14.85 43.09
C ILE A 319 18.68 13.59 42.56
N LYS A 320 19.61 13.71 41.60
CA LYS A 320 20.34 12.58 41.01
C LYS A 320 21.23 11.83 42.00
N GLU A 321 21.83 12.52 42.97
CA GLU A 321 22.58 11.88 44.07
C GLU A 321 21.69 11.08 45.06
N ARG A 322 20.36 11.25 45.01
CA ARG A 322 19.40 10.59 45.92
C ARG A 322 18.62 9.44 45.28
N SER A 323 18.73 9.27 43.95
CA SER A 323 18.12 8.21 43.16
C SER A 323 19.14 7.12 42.85
#